data_AF-A0AAD1L0N0-F1
#
_entry.id   AF-A0AAD1L0N0-F1
#
_cell.length_a   1.000
_cell.length_b   1.000
_cell.length_c   1.000
_cell.angle_alpha   90.00
_cell.angle_beta   90.00
_cell.angle_gamma   90.00
#
_symmetry.space_group_name_H-M   'P 1'
#
loop_
_entity.id
_entity.type
_entity.pdbx_description
1 polymer ?
#
loop_
_entity_poly.entity_id
_entity_poly.type
_entity_poly.pdbx_seq_one_letter_code
_entity_poly.pdbx_strand_id
1 'polypeptide(L)'
;MTELAQWPDLDSVLARQPRLPVRLHRAYLAQNLDRKMKLDAVRFHYNAIRSSFSATEYKAYLSADGLQLAQIEGKNSEIFSVILGSFISLDKEGESTILVRNSAGETLAEMTFTLCNYQGSSTLFIGGLQGGSRLLPHEEIQKATKSCYGIFPKRIVMEAICCFAEQLNIKQILAVSNEQHIFRSPRYHDKNKVILSDYNAFWESVGGECDSHGYYHIPRTMARKSEADIASKKRAEYRRRYQLLDSIHSQLSSMFRR
;
A
#
# COMPACT_ATOMS: atom_id res chain seq x y z
N MET A 1 -22.05 -4.31 14.22
CA MET A 1 -21.90 -5.49 13.34
C MET A 1 -23.11 -5.68 12.43
N THR A 2 -24.34 -5.41 12.89
CA THR A 2 -25.58 -5.57 12.09
C THR A 2 -25.57 -4.81 10.76
N GLU A 3 -24.97 -3.62 10.73
CA GLU A 3 -24.78 -2.81 9.52
C GLU A 3 -23.92 -3.48 8.44
N LEU A 4 -22.83 -4.18 8.83
CA LEU A 4 -21.94 -4.86 7.87
C LEU A 4 -22.67 -6.02 7.18
N ALA A 5 -23.60 -6.67 7.88
CA ALA A 5 -24.40 -7.76 7.35
C ALA A 5 -25.42 -7.31 6.30
N GLN A 6 -25.67 -6.01 6.16
CA GLN A 6 -26.61 -5.42 5.20
C GLN A 6 -25.90 -4.85 3.95
N TRP A 7 -24.59 -5.07 3.81
CA TRP A 7 -23.85 -4.62 2.64
C TRP A 7 -24.29 -5.37 1.38
N PRO A 8 -24.66 -4.68 0.29
CA PRO A 8 -25.20 -5.31 -0.92
C PRO A 8 -24.20 -6.23 -1.63
N ASP A 9 -22.91 -6.05 -1.35
CA ASP A 9 -21.76 -6.74 -1.93
C ASP A 9 -21.05 -7.64 -0.89
N LEU A 10 -21.70 -7.92 0.24
CA LEU A 10 -21.11 -8.67 1.36
C LEU A 10 -20.50 -9.99 0.92
N ASP A 11 -21.19 -10.76 0.07
CA ASP A 11 -20.68 -12.06 -0.40
C ASP A 11 -19.38 -11.91 -1.22
N SER A 12 -19.30 -10.87 -2.05
CA SER A 12 -18.08 -10.58 -2.82
C SER A 12 -16.93 -10.16 -1.92
N VAL A 13 -17.22 -9.35 -0.89
CA VAL A 13 -16.24 -8.94 0.11
C VAL A 13 -15.77 -10.15 0.94
N LEU A 14 -16.69 -11.00 1.42
CA LEU A 14 -16.37 -12.18 2.22
C LEU A 14 -15.61 -13.25 1.41
N ALA A 15 -15.86 -13.36 0.10
CA ALA A 15 -15.08 -14.24 -0.77
C ALA A 15 -13.60 -13.84 -0.81
N ARG A 16 -13.28 -12.54 -0.68
CA ARG A 16 -11.91 -12.01 -0.65
C ARG A 16 -11.34 -11.87 0.76
N GLN A 17 -12.18 -11.53 1.72
CA GLN A 17 -11.85 -11.31 3.12
C GLN A 17 -12.71 -12.20 4.03
N PRO A 18 -12.54 -13.54 3.99
CA PRO A 18 -13.38 -14.47 4.74
C PRO A 18 -13.25 -14.30 6.26
N ARG A 19 -12.19 -13.63 6.72
CA ARG A 19 -11.92 -13.34 8.14
C ARG A 19 -12.43 -11.97 8.59
N LEU A 20 -13.12 -11.23 7.73
CA LEU A 20 -13.76 -9.96 8.09
C LEU A 20 -14.69 -10.08 9.31
N PRO A 21 -15.55 -11.11 9.46
CA PRO A 21 -16.42 -11.24 10.64
C PRO A 21 -15.65 -11.37 11.96
N VAL A 22 -14.45 -11.94 11.92
CA VAL A 22 -13.60 -12.15 13.10
C VAL A 22 -12.50 -11.09 13.24
N ARG A 23 -12.47 -10.05 12.40
CA ARG A 23 -11.41 -9.03 12.36
C ARG A 23 -11.22 -8.35 13.72
N LEU A 24 -12.32 -8.00 14.37
CA LEU A 24 -12.31 -7.31 15.67
C LEU A 24 -12.02 -8.24 16.85
N HIS A 25 -12.03 -9.56 16.64
CA HIS A 25 -11.68 -10.56 17.65
C HIS A 25 -10.19 -10.89 17.66
N ARG A 26 -9.40 -10.23 16.79
CA ARG A 26 -7.95 -10.41 16.69
C ARG A 26 -7.24 -9.06 16.67
N ALA A 27 -5.93 -9.11 16.90
CA ALA A 27 -5.05 -7.99 16.68
C ALA A 27 -5.09 -7.63 15.17
N TYR A 28 -5.35 -6.35 14.87
CA TYR A 28 -5.60 -5.77 13.56
C TYR A 28 -5.03 -4.33 13.46
N LEU A 29 -4.47 -3.96 12.31
CA LEU A 29 -3.81 -2.68 11.95
C LEU A 29 -2.56 -2.35 12.76
N ALA A 30 -2.73 -2.02 14.04
CA ALA A 30 -1.66 -1.68 14.96
C ALA A 30 -2.01 -2.11 16.38
N GLN A 31 -1.00 -2.35 17.20
CA GLN A 31 -1.22 -2.89 18.55
C GLN A 31 -1.93 -1.91 19.49
N ASN A 32 -1.71 -0.61 19.29
CA ASN A 32 -2.19 0.49 20.12
C ASN A 32 -3.54 1.07 19.67
N LEU A 33 -4.24 0.42 18.73
CA LEU A 33 -5.60 0.80 18.33
C LEU A 33 -6.66 0.08 19.18
N ASP A 34 -7.64 0.84 19.66
CA ASP A 34 -8.79 0.26 20.37
C ASP A 34 -9.80 -0.41 19.41
N ARG A 35 -10.79 -1.11 19.98
CA ARG A 35 -11.79 -1.86 19.19
C ARG A 35 -12.72 -0.94 18.40
N LYS A 36 -13.05 0.24 18.93
CA LYS A 36 -13.94 1.21 18.26
C LYS A 36 -13.23 1.78 17.03
N MET A 37 -11.99 2.23 17.16
CA MET A 37 -11.15 2.70 16.06
C MET A 37 -11.03 1.65 14.96
N LYS A 38 -10.82 0.38 15.32
CA LYS A 38 -10.75 -0.73 14.36
C LYS A 38 -12.07 -0.94 13.60
N LEU A 39 -13.21 -0.89 14.29
CA LEU A 39 -14.52 -1.02 13.65
C LEU A 39 -14.81 0.17 12.73
N ASP A 40 -14.51 1.38 13.17
CA ASP A 40 -14.73 2.59 12.40
C ASP A 40 -13.81 2.64 11.17
N ALA A 41 -12.58 2.14 11.27
CA ALA A 41 -11.67 1.98 10.14
C ALA A 41 -12.23 0.99 9.09
N VAL A 42 -12.73 -0.17 9.50
CA VAL A 42 -13.37 -1.13 8.57
C VAL A 42 -14.56 -0.48 7.86
N ARG A 43 -15.46 0.16 8.61
CA ARG A 43 -16.63 0.83 8.03
C ARG A 43 -16.24 1.93 7.04
N PHE A 44 -15.33 2.81 7.46
CA PHE A 44 -14.84 3.90 6.63
C PHE A 44 -14.23 3.35 5.35
N HIS A 45 -13.39 2.32 5.44
CA HIS A 45 -12.70 1.77 4.29
C HIS A 45 -13.64 1.30 3.19
N TYR A 46 -14.56 0.40 3.51
CA TYR A 46 -15.46 -0.16 2.52
C TYR A 46 -16.45 0.89 1.99
N ASN A 47 -16.92 1.81 2.84
CA ASN A 47 -17.74 2.93 2.39
C ASN A 47 -16.98 3.86 1.43
N ALA A 48 -15.71 4.18 1.73
CA ALA A 48 -14.87 5.03 0.88
C ALA A 48 -14.60 4.39 -0.48
N ILE A 49 -14.22 3.10 -0.52
CA ILE A 49 -14.00 2.37 -1.77
C ILE A 49 -15.29 2.33 -2.60
N ARG A 50 -16.42 1.93 -2.00
CA ARG A 50 -17.72 1.86 -2.69
C ARG A 50 -18.20 3.23 -3.20
N SER A 51 -17.88 4.30 -2.48
CA SER A 51 -18.28 5.67 -2.85
C SER A 51 -17.35 6.31 -3.87
N SER A 52 -16.16 5.76 -4.08
CA SER A 52 -15.18 6.35 -5.00
C SER A 52 -15.09 5.58 -6.31
N PHE A 53 -15.27 4.26 -6.28
CA PHE A 53 -15.06 3.43 -7.45
C PHE A 53 -16.34 3.39 -8.31
N SER A 54 -16.16 3.29 -9.62
CA SER A 54 -17.19 2.83 -10.54
C SER A 54 -17.49 1.33 -10.32
N ALA A 55 -18.61 0.84 -10.87
CA ALA A 55 -18.96 -0.57 -10.76
C ALA A 55 -17.89 -1.50 -11.37
N THR A 56 -17.28 -1.08 -12.48
CA THR A 56 -16.21 -1.84 -13.17
C THR A 56 -14.93 -1.88 -12.32
N GLU A 57 -14.49 -0.74 -11.80
CA GLU A 57 -13.31 -0.68 -10.92
C GLU A 57 -13.53 -1.49 -9.64
N TYR A 58 -14.71 -1.41 -9.04
CA TYR A 58 -15.05 -2.15 -7.82
C TYR A 58 -15.02 -3.67 -8.04
N LYS A 59 -15.60 -4.14 -9.16
CA LYS A 59 -15.56 -5.56 -9.54
C LYS A 59 -14.12 -6.04 -9.77
N ALA A 60 -13.30 -5.25 -10.44
CA ALA A 60 -11.89 -5.57 -10.68
C ALA A 60 -11.08 -5.59 -9.37
N TYR A 61 -11.32 -4.64 -8.47
CA TYR A 61 -10.70 -4.57 -7.14
C TYR A 61 -11.00 -5.80 -6.27
N LEU A 62 -12.21 -6.35 -6.36
CA LEU A 62 -12.63 -7.60 -5.70
C LEU A 62 -12.37 -8.85 -6.55
N SER A 63 -11.60 -8.77 -7.63
CA SER A 63 -11.20 -9.95 -8.42
C SER A 63 -9.95 -10.63 -7.86
N ALA A 64 -9.58 -11.79 -8.40
CA ALA A 64 -8.35 -12.48 -7.99
C ALA A 64 -7.10 -11.77 -8.54
N ASP A 65 -7.24 -11.15 -9.71
CA ASP A 65 -6.18 -10.45 -10.42
C ASP A 65 -5.96 -9.03 -9.86
N GLY A 66 -7.00 -8.45 -9.27
CA GLY A 66 -7.03 -7.08 -8.77
C GLY A 66 -7.31 -6.06 -9.88
N LEU A 67 -7.44 -4.79 -9.47
CA LEU A 67 -7.57 -3.65 -10.34
C LEU A 67 -6.17 -3.18 -10.77
N GLN A 68 -5.87 -3.23 -12.07
CA GLN A 68 -4.63 -2.65 -12.59
C GLN A 68 -4.71 -1.13 -12.51
N LEU A 69 -3.78 -0.53 -11.75
CA LEU A 69 -3.67 0.91 -11.59
C LEU A 69 -2.77 1.53 -12.66
N ALA A 70 -1.65 0.88 -12.96
CA ALA A 70 -0.70 1.35 -13.96
C ALA A 70 0.12 0.19 -14.53
N GLN A 71 0.65 0.41 -15.72
CA GLN A 71 1.72 -0.38 -16.31
C GLN A 71 2.91 0.53 -16.63
N ILE A 72 4.10 0.14 -16.18
CA ILE A 72 5.34 0.89 -16.42
C ILE A 72 6.33 0.04 -17.19
N GLU A 73 7.10 0.70 -18.06
CA GLU A 73 8.17 0.10 -18.84
C GLU A 73 9.53 0.52 -18.27
N GLY A 74 10.33 -0.47 -17.89
CA GLY A 74 11.70 -0.30 -17.44
C GLY A 74 12.70 -0.31 -18.59
N LYS A 75 13.96 -0.64 -18.29
CA LYS A 75 14.98 -0.88 -19.31
C LYS A 75 14.64 -2.15 -20.11
N ASN A 76 15.12 -2.21 -21.34
CA ASN A 76 14.94 -3.36 -22.24
C ASN A 76 13.46 -3.77 -22.45
N SER A 77 12.54 -2.80 -22.35
CA SER A 77 11.09 -3.03 -22.45
C SER A 77 10.53 -4.04 -21.46
N GLU A 78 11.17 -4.20 -20.29
CA GLU A 78 10.61 -4.96 -19.19
C GLU A 78 9.36 -4.26 -18.65
N ILE A 79 8.29 -5.02 -18.46
CA ILE A 79 7.00 -4.52 -18.03
C ILE A 79 6.78 -4.84 -16.55
N PHE A 80 6.32 -3.83 -15.81
CA PHE A 80 5.85 -3.99 -14.45
C PHE A 80 4.42 -3.48 -14.31
N SER A 81 3.59 -4.25 -13.61
CA SER A 81 2.19 -3.90 -13.35
C SER A 81 2.00 -3.49 -11.91
N VAL A 82 1.36 -2.34 -11.69
CA VAL A 82 0.92 -1.85 -10.38
C VAL A 82 -0.55 -2.19 -10.21
N ILE A 83 -0.88 -2.91 -9.14
CA ILE A 83 -2.20 -3.52 -8.94
C ILE A 83 -2.72 -3.16 -7.55
N LEU A 84 -4.00 -2.81 -7.47
CA LEU A 84 -4.76 -2.63 -6.23
C LEU A 84 -5.77 -3.77 -6.07
N GLY A 85 -5.84 -4.39 -4.90
CA GLY A 85 -6.85 -5.42 -4.64
C GLY A 85 -7.13 -5.65 -3.18
N SER A 86 -8.22 -6.36 -2.90
CA SER A 86 -8.46 -6.94 -1.57
C SER A 86 -7.97 -8.39 -1.57
N PHE A 87 -6.81 -8.60 -0.93
CA PHE A 87 -6.19 -9.92 -0.83
C PHE A 87 -6.22 -10.43 0.62
N ILE A 88 -6.35 -11.75 0.77
CA ILE A 88 -6.33 -12.41 2.09
C ILE A 88 -4.94 -12.42 2.73
N SER A 89 -3.88 -12.15 1.95
CA SER A 89 -2.54 -11.92 2.49
C SER A 89 -2.54 -10.66 3.35
N LEU A 90 -1.79 -10.68 4.45
CA LEU A 90 -1.62 -9.52 5.34
C LEU A 90 -2.96 -8.95 5.86
N ASP A 91 -3.96 -9.82 6.02
CA ASP A 91 -5.31 -9.45 6.42
C ASP A 91 -5.40 -8.89 7.86
N LYS A 92 -4.32 -8.96 8.65
CA LYS A 92 -4.21 -8.33 9.97
C LYS A 92 -3.62 -6.93 9.88
N GLU A 93 -2.97 -6.61 8.78
CA GLU A 93 -2.23 -5.39 8.52
C GLU A 93 -3.09 -4.37 7.74
N GLY A 94 -4.19 -4.80 7.10
CA GLY A 94 -5.19 -3.90 6.50
C GLY A 94 -6.26 -4.62 5.68
N GLU A 95 -7.00 -3.86 4.87
CA GLU A 95 -8.12 -4.36 4.03
C GLU A 95 -7.82 -4.35 2.52
N SER A 96 -6.94 -3.44 2.07
CA SER A 96 -6.51 -3.29 0.68
C SER A 96 -4.99 -3.39 0.57
N THR A 97 -4.52 -3.86 -0.59
CA THR A 97 -3.10 -3.94 -0.89
C THR A 97 -2.82 -3.34 -2.27
N ILE A 98 -1.80 -2.48 -2.35
CA ILE A 98 -1.16 -2.14 -3.63
C ILE A 98 0.13 -2.94 -3.73
N LEU A 99 0.35 -3.54 -4.89
CA LEU A 99 1.54 -4.34 -5.17
C LEU A 99 2.09 -4.05 -6.56
N VAL A 100 3.36 -4.40 -6.76
CA VAL A 100 4.00 -4.35 -8.08
C VAL A 100 4.49 -5.74 -8.48
N ARG A 101 4.18 -6.14 -9.72
CA ARG A 101 4.60 -7.41 -10.32
C ARG A 101 5.50 -7.20 -11.52
N ASN A 102 6.42 -8.13 -11.76
CA ASN A 102 7.11 -8.24 -13.05
C ASN A 102 6.23 -8.95 -14.09
N SER A 103 6.73 -9.06 -15.32
CA SER A 103 6.06 -9.74 -16.43
C SER A 103 5.85 -11.25 -16.20
N ALA A 104 6.62 -11.88 -15.30
CA ALA A 104 6.43 -13.26 -14.89
C ALA A 104 5.29 -13.44 -13.86
N GLY A 105 4.65 -12.34 -13.44
CA GLY A 105 3.58 -12.36 -12.43
C GLY A 105 4.08 -12.42 -10.98
N GLU A 106 5.39 -12.32 -10.77
CA GLU A 106 6.00 -12.39 -9.44
C GLU A 106 5.83 -11.05 -8.73
N THR A 107 5.37 -11.11 -7.47
CA THR A 107 5.19 -9.90 -6.66
C THR A 107 6.52 -9.47 -6.06
N LEU A 108 6.97 -8.26 -6.41
CA LEU A 108 8.26 -7.70 -6.02
C LEU A 108 8.19 -6.86 -4.75
N ALA A 109 7.04 -6.24 -4.49
CA ALA A 109 6.74 -5.53 -3.25
C ALA A 109 5.23 -5.35 -3.12
N GLU A 110 4.76 -5.27 -1.87
CA GLU A 110 3.37 -4.98 -1.55
C GLU A 110 3.26 -4.13 -0.27
N MET A 111 2.24 -3.27 -0.23
CA MET A 111 1.87 -2.50 0.94
C MET A 111 0.38 -2.64 1.20
N THR A 112 0.05 -3.02 2.44
CA THR A 112 -1.33 -3.24 2.88
C THR A 112 -1.77 -2.11 3.78
N PHE A 113 -2.94 -1.58 3.48
CA PHE A 113 -3.49 -0.39 4.13
C PHE A 113 -4.99 -0.49 4.36
N THR A 114 -5.48 0.43 5.18
CA THR A 114 -6.90 0.67 5.43
C THR A 114 -7.16 2.17 5.32
N LEU A 115 -8.31 2.54 4.74
CA LEU A 115 -8.75 3.93 4.74
C LEU A 115 -9.57 4.15 6.02
N CYS A 116 -9.30 5.19 6.77
CA CYS A 116 -9.98 5.47 8.02
C CYS A 116 -10.12 6.97 8.29
N ASN A 117 -10.90 7.31 9.31
CA ASN A 117 -10.78 8.61 9.95
C ASN A 117 -9.84 8.46 11.16
N TYR A 118 -8.74 9.21 11.17
CA TYR A 118 -7.82 9.27 12.30
C TYR A 118 -7.67 10.73 12.72
N GLN A 119 -7.93 11.01 14.00
CA GLN A 119 -7.88 12.35 14.59
C GLN A 119 -8.65 13.42 13.77
N GLY A 120 -9.80 13.06 13.22
CA GLY A 120 -10.67 13.98 12.47
C GLY A 120 -10.30 14.15 10.99
N SER A 121 -9.30 13.42 10.49
CA SER A 121 -8.80 13.55 9.13
C SER A 121 -8.92 12.22 8.36
N SER A 122 -9.32 12.28 7.08
CA SER A 122 -9.34 11.11 6.20
C SER A 122 -7.91 10.64 5.98
N THR A 123 -7.68 9.36 6.25
CA THR A 123 -6.34 8.80 6.40
C THR A 123 -6.21 7.51 5.62
N LEU A 124 -5.10 7.34 4.91
CA LEU A 124 -4.64 6.04 4.43
C LEU A 124 -3.62 5.52 5.45
N PHE A 125 -4.00 4.49 6.20
CA PHE A 125 -3.17 3.89 7.24
C PHE A 125 -2.50 2.61 6.71
N ILE A 126 -1.19 2.63 6.54
CA ILE A 126 -0.36 1.52 6.09
C ILE A 126 0.04 0.67 7.30
N GLY A 127 -0.54 -0.52 7.41
CA GLY A 127 -0.19 -1.47 8.47
C GLY A 127 0.77 -2.57 8.03
N GLY A 128 1.04 -2.70 6.73
CA GLY A 128 1.89 -3.76 6.17
C GLY A 128 2.81 -3.28 5.04
N LEU A 129 4.07 -3.72 5.09
CA LEU A 129 5.10 -3.53 4.08
C LEU A 129 5.89 -4.83 3.88
N GLN A 130 5.81 -5.40 2.68
CA GLN A 130 6.60 -6.57 2.31
C GLN A 130 7.41 -6.29 1.03
N GLY A 131 8.61 -6.87 0.98
CA GLY A 131 9.37 -6.98 -0.27
C GLY A 131 8.87 -8.14 -1.12
N GLY A 132 9.72 -8.64 -2.01
CA GLY A 132 9.40 -9.83 -2.78
C GLY A 132 9.07 -11.02 -1.90
N SER A 133 8.28 -11.95 -2.43
CA SER A 133 7.98 -13.22 -1.75
C SER A 133 9.26 -13.89 -1.24
N ARG A 134 9.19 -14.63 -0.13
CA ARG A 134 10.35 -15.39 0.39
C ARG A 134 10.92 -16.40 -0.61
N LEU A 135 10.09 -16.85 -1.54
CA LEU A 135 10.48 -17.77 -2.62
C LEU A 135 11.16 -17.05 -3.79
N LEU A 136 11.01 -15.73 -3.86
CA LEU A 136 11.61 -14.93 -4.91
C LEU A 136 13.09 -14.68 -4.59
N PRO A 137 14.02 -15.01 -5.50
CA PRO A 137 15.43 -14.70 -5.31
C PRO A 137 15.63 -13.20 -5.13
N HIS A 138 16.54 -12.83 -4.22
CA HIS A 138 16.88 -11.42 -4.01
C HIS A 138 17.40 -10.74 -5.29
N GLU A 139 17.99 -11.52 -6.20
CA GLU A 139 18.43 -11.07 -7.52
C GLU A 139 17.29 -10.48 -8.38
N GLU A 140 16.07 -11.00 -8.29
CA GLU A 140 14.94 -10.47 -9.07
C GLU A 140 14.56 -9.07 -8.62
N ILE A 141 14.65 -8.80 -7.32
CA ILE A 141 14.47 -7.45 -6.77
C ILE A 141 15.58 -6.50 -7.25
N GLN A 142 16.82 -6.98 -7.32
CA GLN A 142 17.94 -6.19 -7.82
C GLN A 142 17.81 -5.91 -9.33
N LYS A 143 17.38 -6.90 -10.12
CA LYS A 143 17.10 -6.76 -11.56
C LYS A 143 16.00 -5.72 -11.78
N ALA A 144 14.86 -5.88 -11.10
CA ALA A 144 13.76 -4.92 -11.17
C ALA A 144 14.20 -3.50 -10.79
N THR A 145 15.02 -3.36 -9.74
CA THR A 145 15.57 -2.06 -9.33
C THR A 145 16.45 -1.44 -10.43
N LYS A 146 17.34 -2.22 -11.04
CA LYS A 146 18.20 -1.75 -12.14
C LYS A 146 17.39 -1.36 -13.38
N SER A 147 16.35 -2.14 -13.68
CA SER A 147 15.42 -1.93 -14.79
C SER A 147 14.60 -0.66 -14.59
N CYS A 148 14.11 -0.42 -13.37
CA CYS A 148 13.39 0.80 -12.99
C CYS A 148 14.32 1.97 -12.66
N TYR A 149 15.45 2.12 -13.35
CA TYR A 149 16.38 3.26 -13.19
C TYR A 149 16.83 3.51 -11.74
N GLY A 150 17.09 2.42 -11.01
CA GLY A 150 17.51 2.43 -9.62
C GLY A 150 16.37 2.64 -8.61
N ILE A 151 15.10 2.70 -9.03
CA ILE A 151 13.95 2.79 -8.12
C ILE A 151 13.65 1.40 -7.55
N PHE A 152 13.69 1.28 -6.22
CA PHE A 152 13.36 0.02 -5.56
C PHE A 152 11.85 -0.26 -5.64
N PRO A 153 11.39 -1.52 -5.82
CA PRO A 153 9.96 -1.84 -5.95
C PRO A 153 9.05 -1.27 -4.85
N LYS A 154 9.51 -1.25 -3.58
CA LYS A 154 8.76 -0.64 -2.47
C LYS A 154 8.49 0.86 -2.71
N ARG A 155 9.42 1.59 -3.33
CA ARG A 155 9.25 3.01 -3.65
C ARG A 155 8.21 3.23 -4.76
N ILE A 156 8.10 2.29 -5.71
CA ILE A 156 7.05 2.30 -6.74
C ILE A 156 5.68 2.14 -6.11
N VAL A 157 5.54 1.17 -5.19
CA VAL A 157 4.30 0.96 -4.43
C VAL A 157 3.95 2.20 -3.58
N MET A 158 4.95 2.83 -2.94
CA MET A 158 4.73 4.07 -2.19
C MET A 158 4.22 5.21 -3.06
N GLU A 159 4.78 5.40 -4.25
CA GLU A 159 4.31 6.43 -5.21
C GLU A 159 2.86 6.17 -5.61
N ALA A 160 2.51 4.91 -5.90
CA ALA A 160 1.15 4.52 -6.21
C ALA A 160 0.19 4.77 -5.02
N ILE A 161 0.62 4.51 -3.78
CA ILE A 161 -0.16 4.85 -2.58
C ILE A 161 -0.39 6.35 -2.45
N CYS A 162 0.64 7.18 -2.64
CA CYS A 162 0.52 8.63 -2.57
C CYS A 162 -0.47 9.16 -3.61
N CYS A 163 -0.34 8.71 -4.86
CA CYS A 163 -1.23 9.10 -5.95
C CYS A 163 -2.66 8.58 -5.71
N PHE A 164 -2.83 7.34 -5.24
CA PHE A 164 -4.13 6.78 -4.88
C PHE A 164 -4.82 7.58 -3.76
N ALA A 165 -4.09 7.93 -2.70
CA ALA A 165 -4.59 8.78 -1.63
C ALA A 165 -5.03 10.15 -2.15
N GLU A 166 -4.27 10.74 -3.07
CA GLU A 166 -4.62 12.00 -3.73
C GLU A 166 -5.91 11.88 -4.56
N GLN A 167 -6.05 10.87 -5.40
CA GLN A 167 -7.26 10.64 -6.21
C GLN A 167 -8.52 10.48 -5.34
N LEU A 168 -8.37 9.87 -4.16
CA LEU A 168 -9.46 9.70 -3.21
C LEU A 168 -9.67 10.89 -2.25
N ASN A 169 -8.96 12.00 -2.45
CA ASN A 169 -8.99 13.17 -1.56
C ASN A 169 -8.71 12.83 -0.09
N ILE A 170 -7.85 11.84 0.14
CA ILE A 170 -7.38 11.46 1.47
C ILE A 170 -6.36 12.50 1.93
N LYS A 171 -6.58 13.02 3.15
CA LYS A 171 -5.86 14.18 3.67
C LYS A 171 -4.49 13.84 4.25
N GLN A 172 -4.29 12.62 4.73
CA GLN A 172 -3.00 12.19 5.29
C GLN A 172 -2.71 10.71 5.05
N ILE A 173 -1.43 10.37 5.10
CA ILE A 173 -0.93 9.00 4.98
C ILE A 173 -0.12 8.70 6.25
N LEU A 174 -0.54 7.67 6.98
CA LEU A 174 0.15 7.20 8.18
C LEU A 174 0.68 5.79 7.95
N ALA A 175 1.84 5.48 8.51
CA ALA A 175 2.42 4.14 8.44
C ALA A 175 2.81 3.65 9.84
N VAL A 176 2.55 2.37 10.10
CA VAL A 176 2.90 1.75 11.38
C VAL A 176 4.43 1.62 11.51
N SER A 177 4.95 1.94 12.70
CA SER A 177 6.34 1.66 13.07
C SER A 177 6.56 0.16 13.37
N ASN A 178 7.82 -0.25 13.45
CA ASN A 178 8.21 -1.58 13.92
C ASN A 178 7.68 -1.87 15.34
N GLU A 179 7.63 -0.84 16.19
CA GLU A 179 7.20 -0.89 17.58
C GLU A 179 5.70 -1.10 17.69
N GLN A 180 4.91 -0.41 16.86
CA GLN A 180 3.45 -0.51 16.87
C GLN A 180 2.88 -1.60 15.94
N HIS A 181 3.77 -2.31 15.24
CA HIS A 181 3.39 -3.37 14.31
C HIS A 181 2.53 -4.43 15.01
N ILE A 182 1.56 -5.00 14.29
CA ILE A 182 0.54 -5.84 14.91
C ILE A 182 1.07 -7.12 15.57
N PHE A 183 2.22 -7.62 15.11
CA PHE A 183 2.91 -8.78 15.70
C PHE A 183 3.65 -8.47 17.00
N ARG A 184 3.74 -7.21 17.44
CA ARG A 184 4.22 -6.83 18.77
C ARG A 184 3.14 -6.93 19.86
N SER A 185 1.88 -7.11 19.46
CA SER A 185 0.77 -7.32 20.39
C SER A 185 1.07 -8.48 21.37
N PRO A 186 0.73 -8.35 22.67
CA PRO A 186 0.95 -9.39 23.68
C PRO A 186 0.39 -10.77 23.30
N ARG A 187 -0.66 -10.79 22.46
CA ARG A 187 -1.26 -12.01 21.92
C ARG A 187 -0.31 -12.88 21.08
N TYR A 188 0.81 -12.33 20.61
CA TYR A 188 1.75 -13.02 19.72
C TYR A 188 3.17 -13.15 20.29
N HIS A 189 3.39 -12.79 21.55
CA HIS A 189 4.71 -12.77 22.20
C HIS A 189 5.47 -14.12 22.13
N ASP A 190 4.75 -15.25 22.13
CA ASP A 190 5.33 -16.61 22.07
C ASP A 190 5.70 -17.09 20.66
N LYS A 191 5.38 -16.32 19.63
CA LYS A 191 5.68 -16.70 18.25
C LYS A 191 6.88 -15.89 17.81
N ASN A 192 8.01 -16.54 17.57
CA ASN A 192 9.24 -16.02 16.94
C ASN A 192 8.98 -15.46 15.52
N LYS A 193 8.01 -14.57 15.36
CA LYS A 193 7.70 -13.87 14.13
C LYS A 193 8.62 -12.68 14.04
N VAL A 194 9.78 -12.93 13.47
CA VAL A 194 10.71 -11.89 13.04
C VAL A 194 9.97 -11.02 12.02
N ILE A 195 9.80 -9.74 12.34
CA ILE A 195 9.43 -8.72 11.37
C ILE A 195 10.62 -8.63 10.42
N LEU A 196 10.48 -9.14 9.20
CA LEU A 196 11.58 -9.23 8.23
C LEU A 196 11.88 -7.91 7.52
N SER A 197 10.88 -7.03 7.40
CA SER A 197 11.04 -5.70 6.84
C SER A 197 11.37 -4.72 7.96
N ASP A 198 12.40 -3.91 7.80
CA ASP A 198 12.57 -2.72 8.64
C ASP A 198 11.63 -1.61 8.13
N TYR A 199 10.52 -1.39 8.84
CA TYR A 199 9.51 -0.40 8.48
C TYR A 199 10.06 1.01 8.68
N ASN A 200 10.64 1.26 9.85
CA ASN A 200 11.14 2.58 10.28
C ASN A 200 12.15 3.14 9.27
N ALA A 201 13.18 2.36 8.92
CA ALA A 201 14.19 2.78 7.96
C ALA A 201 13.59 3.09 6.57
N PHE A 202 12.58 2.34 6.14
CA PHE A 202 11.91 2.62 4.88
C PHE A 202 11.09 3.92 4.95
N TRP A 203 10.31 4.13 6.00
CA TRP A 203 9.50 5.34 6.17
C TRP A 203 10.38 6.59 6.23
N GLU A 204 11.47 6.56 6.99
CA GLU A 204 12.45 7.65 7.05
C GLU A 204 13.07 7.93 5.68
N SER A 205 13.41 6.88 4.93
CA SER A 205 13.98 7.03 3.58
C SER A 205 13.03 7.71 2.57
N VAL A 206 11.73 7.69 2.84
CA VAL A 206 10.71 8.37 2.02
C VAL A 206 10.26 9.71 2.61
N GLY A 207 10.96 10.20 3.64
CA GLY A 207 10.68 11.48 4.31
C GLY A 207 9.59 11.39 5.37
N GLY A 208 9.31 10.19 5.88
CA GLY A 208 8.35 9.98 6.95
C GLY A 208 8.88 10.46 8.30
N GLU A 209 8.02 11.10 9.08
CA GLU A 209 8.33 11.58 10.43
C GLU A 209 7.49 10.83 11.48
N CYS A 210 8.15 10.22 12.47
CA CYS A 210 7.47 9.43 13.49
C CYS A 210 6.88 10.34 14.58
N ASP A 211 5.60 10.13 14.90
CA ASP A 211 4.93 10.83 15.99
C ASP A 211 5.06 10.12 17.35
N SER A 212 4.51 10.76 18.38
CA SER A 212 4.50 10.24 19.75
C SER A 212 3.67 8.97 19.95
N HIS A 213 2.78 8.64 19.01
CA HIS A 213 2.00 7.41 19.02
C HIS A 213 2.71 6.26 18.31
N GLY A 214 3.87 6.52 17.69
CA GLY A 214 4.64 5.54 16.93
C GLY A 214 4.10 5.31 15.52
N TYR A 215 3.52 6.34 14.91
CA TYR A 215 3.11 6.33 13.50
C TYR A 215 3.94 7.31 12.68
N TYR A 216 4.38 6.88 11.51
CA TYR A 216 5.08 7.72 10.56
C TYR A 216 4.09 8.49 9.70
N HIS A 217 4.22 9.81 9.69
CA HIS A 217 3.51 10.72 8.79
C HIS A 217 4.25 10.76 7.47
N ILE A 218 3.66 10.17 6.43
CA ILE A 218 4.29 10.11 5.10
C ILE A 218 3.88 11.32 4.28
N PRO A 219 4.83 12.03 3.63
CA PRO A 219 4.50 13.18 2.81
C PRO A 219 3.63 12.75 1.62
N ARG A 220 2.57 13.53 1.36
CA ARG A 220 1.64 13.27 0.24
C ARG A 220 2.32 13.30 -1.13
N THR A 221 3.38 14.10 -1.25
CA THR A 221 4.21 14.17 -2.45
C THR A 221 5.63 13.84 -2.05
N MET A 222 6.21 12.84 -2.70
CA MET A 222 7.58 12.44 -2.38
C MET A 222 8.59 13.42 -2.97
N ALA A 223 9.56 13.82 -2.17
CA ALA A 223 10.58 14.78 -2.58
C ALA A 223 11.40 14.25 -3.78
N ARG A 224 11.60 15.12 -4.77
CA ARG A 224 12.46 14.90 -5.93
C ARG A 224 13.68 15.80 -5.82
N LYS A 225 14.86 15.25 -6.06
CA LYS A 225 16.09 16.04 -6.22
C LYS A 225 16.00 16.88 -7.49
N SER A 226 16.38 18.14 -7.40
CA SER A 226 16.49 19.03 -8.55
C SER A 226 17.60 18.54 -9.49
N GLU A 227 17.49 18.87 -10.78
CA GLU A 227 18.53 18.49 -11.75
C GLU A 227 19.89 19.16 -11.47
N ALA A 228 19.87 20.34 -10.85
CA ALA A 228 21.07 21.05 -10.42
C ALA A 228 21.85 20.28 -9.35
N ASP A 229 21.13 19.64 -8.41
CA ASP A 229 21.71 18.86 -7.31
C ASP A 229 22.18 17.46 -7.73
N ILE A 230 21.89 17.06 -8.98
CA ILE A 230 22.28 15.76 -9.52
C ILE A 230 23.56 15.94 -10.36
N ALA A 231 24.60 15.19 -9.99
CA ALA A 231 25.83 15.11 -10.75
C ALA A 231 25.54 14.80 -12.23
N SER A 232 26.16 15.54 -13.15
CA SER A 232 25.85 15.52 -14.60
C SER A 232 25.70 14.10 -15.19
N LYS A 233 26.63 13.19 -14.85
CA LYS A 233 26.64 11.79 -15.29
C LYS A 233 25.42 10.95 -14.86
N LYS A 234 24.67 11.38 -13.83
CA LYS A 234 23.47 10.69 -13.31
C LYS A 234 22.16 11.35 -13.75
N ARG A 235 22.20 12.53 -14.38
CA ARG A 235 21.00 13.30 -14.72
C ARG A 235 20.06 12.54 -15.65
N ALA A 236 20.60 11.88 -16.67
CA ALA A 236 19.78 11.09 -17.61
C ALA A 236 19.01 9.94 -16.92
N GLU A 237 19.67 9.24 -15.99
CA GLU A 237 19.03 8.17 -15.23
C GLU A 237 17.96 8.71 -14.27
N TYR A 238 18.21 9.82 -13.59
CA TYR A 238 17.22 10.46 -12.73
C TYR A 238 16.01 10.99 -13.51
N ARG A 239 16.21 11.56 -14.70
CA ARG A 239 15.11 11.97 -15.59
C ARG A 239 14.22 10.77 -15.95
N ARG A 240 14.83 9.64 -16.35
CA ARG A 240 14.08 8.40 -16.65
C ARG A 240 13.35 7.86 -15.43
N ARG A 241 13.97 7.92 -14.24
CA ARG A 241 13.34 7.58 -12.97
C ARG A 241 12.08 8.41 -12.72
N TYR A 242 12.15 9.74 -12.90
CA TYR A 242 10.99 10.60 -12.67
C TYR A 242 9.91 10.40 -13.73
N GLN A 243 10.28 10.24 -15.00
CA GLN A 243 9.34 9.89 -16.07
C GLN A 243 8.58 8.59 -15.78
N LEU A 244 9.24 7.57 -15.23
CA LEU A 244 8.61 6.32 -14.84
C LEU A 244 7.58 6.54 -13.72
N LEU A 245 7.89 7.36 -12.71
CA LEU A 245 6.94 7.69 -11.63
C LEU A 245 5.79 8.58 -12.13
N ASP A 246 6.09 9.53 -13.02
CA ASP A 246 5.09 10.39 -13.66
C ASP A 246 4.10 9.58 -14.52
N SER A 247 4.56 8.50 -15.15
CA SER A 247 3.70 7.57 -15.89
C SER A 247 2.68 6.88 -14.97
N ILE A 248 3.09 6.48 -13.76
CA ILE A 248 2.17 5.93 -12.75
C ILE A 248 1.13 6.99 -12.40
N HIS A 249 1.58 8.20 -12.04
CA HIS A 249 0.69 9.29 -11.68
C HIS A 249 -0.33 9.58 -12.80
N SER A 250 0.13 9.71 -14.04
CA SER A 250 -0.74 10.00 -15.19
C SER A 250 -1.81 8.93 -15.38
N GLN A 251 -1.46 7.64 -15.26
CA GLN A 251 -2.40 6.54 -15.41
C GLN A 251 -3.40 6.48 -14.27
N LEU A 252 -2.98 6.64 -13.01
CA LEU A 252 -3.89 6.67 -11.86
C LEU A 252 -4.78 7.90 -11.88
N SER A 253 -4.29 9.04 -12.37
CA SER A 253 -5.04 10.30 -12.35
C SER A 253 -6.33 10.27 -13.18
N SER A 254 -6.47 9.32 -14.11
CA SER A 254 -7.69 9.14 -14.91
C SER A 254 -8.70 8.19 -14.26
N MET A 255 -8.32 7.52 -13.17
CA MET A 255 -9.16 6.56 -12.44
C MET A 255 -9.97 7.24 -11.33
N PHE A 256 -11.01 6.55 -10.86
CA PHE A 256 -11.85 6.97 -9.72
C PHE A 256 -12.54 8.33 -9.88
N ARG A 257 -12.59 8.87 -11.10
CA ARG A 257 -13.37 10.07 -11.45
C ARG A 257 -14.84 9.67 -11.54
N ARG A 258 -15.69 10.24 -10.68
CA ARG A 258 -17.14 10.17 -10.81
C ARG A 258 -17.67 11.38 -11.57
#